data_AF-A0A3B8WAY2-F1
#
_entry.id   AF-A0A3B8WAY2-F1
#
_cell.length_a   1.000
_cell.length_b   1.000
_cell.length_c   1.000
_cell.angle_alpha   90.00
_cell.angle_beta   90.00
_cell.angle_gamma   90.00
#
_symmetry.space_group_name_H-M   'P 1'
#
loop_
_entity.id
_entity.type
_entity.pdbx_description
1 polymer ?
#
loop_
_entity_poly.entity_id
_entity_poly.type
_entity_poly.pdbx_seq_one_letter_code
_entity_poly.pdbx_strand_id
1 'polypeptide(L)'
;MWMKKKNTAGNPFLNAGLQMTFGMLFIIPLTLIFDDYSGITWTPSLIYALLYMAFIGSVAAYACYAYAIKHLPMTLVSLYAYINPIVAVVLGWLILDEKLNLRMAIAIAITLVGIYVVNRGYQHQSVRKTMSTST
;
A
#
# COMPACT_ATOMS: atom_id res chain seq x y z
N MET A 1 20.21 -25.71 -15.57
CA MET A 1 20.71 -25.02 -16.79
C MET A 1 19.62 -24.82 -17.87
N TRP A 2 18.32 -24.86 -17.55
CA TRP A 2 17.22 -24.83 -18.53
C TRP A 2 16.20 -23.71 -18.28
N MET A 3 16.61 -22.52 -17.88
CA MET A 3 15.76 -21.32 -17.96
C MET A 3 16.59 -20.13 -18.42
N LYS A 4 17.25 -20.32 -19.56
CA LYS A 4 17.84 -19.24 -20.32
C LYS A 4 16.68 -18.48 -20.98
N LYS A 5 16.45 -17.26 -20.49
CA LYS A 5 15.93 -16.14 -21.28
C LYS A 5 14.49 -16.30 -21.80
N LYS A 6 13.51 -16.12 -20.91
CA LYS A 6 12.31 -15.36 -21.31
C LYS A 6 12.47 -13.96 -20.75
N ASN A 7 12.81 -13.05 -21.65
CA ASN A 7 12.67 -11.62 -21.46
C ASN A 7 11.16 -11.37 -21.28
N THR A 8 10.61 -11.59 -20.08
CA THR A 8 9.29 -11.08 -19.75
C THR A 8 9.44 -9.59 -19.46
N ALA A 9 9.89 -8.84 -20.47
CA ALA A 9 9.48 -7.46 -20.66
C ALA A 9 8.01 -7.46 -21.15
N GLY A 10 7.17 -8.28 -20.51
CA GLY A 10 5.73 -8.17 -20.64
C GLY A 10 5.38 -6.79 -20.11
N ASN A 11 4.61 -6.04 -20.90
CA ASN A 11 4.24 -4.66 -20.61
C ASN A 11 3.85 -4.57 -19.11
N PRO A 12 4.53 -3.77 -18.26
CA PRO A 12 4.32 -3.77 -16.81
C PRO A 12 2.85 -3.56 -16.43
N PHE A 13 2.12 -2.82 -17.27
CA PHE A 13 0.67 -2.63 -17.18
C PHE A 13 -0.13 -3.93 -17.41
N LEU A 14 0.30 -4.81 -18.30
CA LEU A 14 -0.33 -6.12 -18.55
C LEU A 14 -0.11 -7.07 -17.36
N ASN A 15 1.09 -7.11 -16.79
CA ASN A 15 1.36 -7.92 -15.60
C ASN A 15 0.58 -7.40 -14.38
N ALA A 16 0.52 -6.08 -14.19
CA ALA A 16 -0.29 -5.47 -13.13
C ALA A 16 -1.78 -5.75 -13.34
N GLY A 17 -2.28 -5.62 -14.58
CA GLY A 17 -3.67 -5.93 -14.94
C GLY A 17 -4.03 -7.39 -14.65
N LEU A 18 -3.17 -8.34 -15.03
CA LEU A 18 -3.36 -9.76 -14.72
C LEU A 18 -3.40 -10.01 -13.21
N GLN A 19 -2.46 -9.44 -12.44
CA GLN A 19 -2.45 -9.58 -10.98
C GLN A 19 -3.72 -9.02 -10.32
N MET A 20 -4.19 -7.85 -10.77
CA MET A 20 -5.42 -7.25 -10.25
C MET A 20 -6.67 -8.07 -10.59
N THR A 21 -6.76 -8.63 -11.80
CA THR A 21 -7.87 -9.51 -12.20
C THR A 21 -7.90 -10.80 -11.38
N PHE A 22 -6.74 -11.46 -11.20
CA PHE A 22 -6.66 -12.64 -10.35
C PHE A 22 -6.95 -12.32 -8.88
N GLY A 23 -6.49 -11.18 -8.38
CA GLY A 23 -6.80 -10.70 -7.04
C GLY A 23 -8.31 -10.51 -6.83
N MET A 24 -8.98 -9.87 -7.80
CA MET A 24 -10.44 -9.70 -7.78
C MET A 24 -11.17 -11.05 -7.78
N LEU A 25 -10.80 -11.95 -8.70
CA LEU A 25 -11.41 -13.29 -8.80
C LEU A 25 -11.20 -14.12 -7.54
N PHE A 26 -10.06 -13.94 -6.86
CA PHE A 26 -9.77 -14.64 -5.61
C PHE A 26 -10.59 -14.08 -4.43
N ILE A 27 -10.78 -12.76 -4.38
CA ILE A 27 -11.50 -12.09 -3.28
C ILE A 27 -13.03 -12.30 -3.35
N ILE A 28 -13.61 -12.32 -4.55
CA ILE A 28 -15.07 -12.49 -4.74
C ILE A 28 -15.63 -13.69 -3.94
N PRO A 29 -15.13 -14.93 -4.10
CA PRO A 29 -15.68 -16.07 -3.37
C PRO A 29 -15.48 -15.95 -1.85
N LEU A 30 -14.40 -15.30 -1.37
CA LEU A 30 -14.25 -15.05 0.06
C LEU A 30 -15.32 -14.08 0.58
N THR A 31 -15.55 -12.96 -0.12
CA THR A 31 -16.56 -12.00 0.33
C THR A 31 -17.94 -12.65 0.41
N LEU A 32 -18.30 -13.50 -0.56
CA LEU A 32 -19.60 -14.19 -0.58
C LEU A 32 -19.81 -15.15 0.59
N ILE A 33 -18.73 -15.66 1.20
CA ILE A 33 -18.78 -16.60 2.31
C ILE A 33 -18.72 -15.86 3.67
N PHE A 34 -17.93 -14.79 3.76
CA PHE A 34 -17.59 -14.14 5.02
C PHE A 34 -18.36 -12.83 5.30
N ASP A 35 -18.82 -12.12 4.26
CA ASP A 35 -19.51 -10.85 4.43
C ASP A 35 -21.03 -11.02 4.52
N ASP A 36 -21.65 -10.21 5.36
CA ASP A 36 -23.11 -10.10 5.46
C ASP A 36 -23.60 -8.96 4.55
N TYR A 37 -24.34 -9.33 3.50
CA TYR A 37 -24.89 -8.40 2.52
C TYR A 37 -26.27 -7.85 2.92
N SER A 38 -26.88 -8.36 3.99
CA SER A 38 -28.26 -8.02 4.37
C SER A 38 -28.43 -6.56 4.80
N GLY A 39 -27.36 -5.91 5.26
CA GLY A 39 -27.35 -4.50 5.67
C GLY A 39 -27.01 -3.50 4.55
N ILE A 40 -26.76 -3.96 3.31
CA ILE A 40 -26.33 -3.07 2.23
C ILE A 40 -27.54 -2.36 1.61
N THR A 41 -27.72 -1.09 1.99
CA THR A 41 -28.64 -0.20 1.29
C THR A 41 -27.91 0.46 0.13
N TRP A 42 -28.32 0.11 -1.10
CA TRP A 42 -27.83 0.75 -2.32
C TRP A 42 -28.33 2.19 -2.41
N THR A 43 -27.63 3.10 -1.74
CA THR A 43 -27.90 4.53 -1.81
C THR A 43 -26.97 5.18 -2.85
N PRO A 44 -27.39 6.28 -3.51
CA PRO A 44 -26.50 7.02 -4.40
C PRO A 44 -25.20 7.46 -3.71
N SER A 45 -25.27 7.81 -2.42
CA SER A 45 -24.10 8.18 -1.62
C SER A 45 -23.07 7.05 -1.52
N LEU A 46 -23.51 5.80 -1.31
CA LEU A 46 -22.62 4.63 -1.31
C LEU A 46 -21.92 4.46 -2.66
N ILE A 47 -22.66 4.59 -3.76
CA ILE A 47 -22.10 4.48 -5.11
C ILE A 47 -21.05 5.57 -5.36
N TYR A 48 -21.34 6.82 -4.96
CA TYR A 48 -20.36 7.91 -5.07
C TYR A 48 -19.12 7.67 -4.21
N ALA A 49 -19.27 7.15 -2.98
CA ALA A 49 -18.14 6.83 -2.12
C ALA A 49 -17.25 5.72 -2.73
N LEU A 50 -17.87 4.66 -3.29
CA LEU A 50 -17.16 3.58 -3.98
C LEU A 50 -16.41 4.09 -5.21
N LEU A 51 -17.06 4.91 -6.05
CA LEU A 51 -16.42 5.50 -7.22
C LEU A 51 -15.28 6.43 -6.80
N TYR A 52 -15.49 7.29 -5.80
CA TYR A 52 -14.45 8.16 -5.28
C TYR A 52 -13.23 7.36 -4.82
N MET A 53 -13.44 6.30 -4.04
CA MET A 53 -12.35 5.47 -3.54
C MET A 53 -11.65 4.68 -4.66
N ALA A 54 -12.39 4.17 -5.63
CA ALA A 54 -11.82 3.44 -6.77
C ALA A 54 -10.96 4.35 -7.66
N PHE A 55 -11.44 5.54 -8.01
CA PHE A 55 -10.72 6.43 -8.93
C PHE A 55 -9.66 7.28 -8.22
N ILE A 56 -10.02 7.97 -7.14
CA ILE A 56 -9.10 8.85 -6.43
C ILE A 56 -8.19 8.03 -5.50
N GLY A 57 -8.76 7.13 -4.71
CA GLY A 57 -8.01 6.33 -3.74
C GLY A 57 -7.08 5.29 -4.37
N SER A 58 -7.41 4.75 -5.54
CA SER A 58 -6.59 3.73 -6.21
C SER A 58 -5.91 4.27 -7.48
N VAL A 59 -6.65 4.63 -8.53
CA VAL A 59 -6.05 4.99 -9.82
C VAL A 59 -5.13 6.22 -9.71
N ALA A 60 -5.61 7.31 -9.11
CA ALA A 60 -4.82 8.53 -8.94
C ALA A 60 -3.64 8.30 -7.99
N ALA A 61 -3.85 7.63 -6.86
CA ALA A 61 -2.79 7.30 -5.91
C ALA A 61 -1.68 6.44 -6.56
N TYR A 62 -2.06 5.41 -7.32
CA TYR A 62 -1.11 4.55 -8.03
C TYR A 62 -0.38 5.31 -9.15
N ALA A 63 -1.06 6.19 -9.88
CA ALA A 63 -0.42 7.04 -10.88
C ALA A 63 0.63 7.98 -10.26
N CYS A 64 0.30 8.62 -9.13
CA CYS A 64 1.23 9.43 -8.36
C CYS A 64 2.42 8.60 -7.85
N TYR A 65 2.17 7.38 -7.35
CA TYR A 65 3.22 6.47 -6.90
C TYR A 65 4.15 6.04 -8.04
N ALA A 66 3.59 5.66 -9.19
CA ALA A 66 4.35 5.29 -10.38
C ALA A 66 5.19 6.47 -10.91
N TYR A 67 4.63 7.68 -10.89
CA TYR A 67 5.36 8.91 -11.21
C TYR A 67 6.50 9.16 -10.22
N ALA A 68 6.23 9.01 -8.92
CA ALA A 68 7.22 9.23 -7.87
C ALA A 68 8.39 8.26 -8.00
N ILE A 69 8.17 6.97 -8.25
CA ILE A 69 9.26 6.01 -8.48
C ILE A 69 10.11 6.38 -9.70
N LYS A 70 9.49 6.96 -10.74
CA LYS A 70 10.20 7.32 -11.96
C LYS A 70 11.09 8.56 -11.78
N HIS A 71 10.81 9.42 -10.81
CA HIS A 71 11.44 10.76 -10.70
C HIS A 71 12.13 11.01 -9.36
N LEU A 72 11.84 10.24 -8.32
CA LEU A 72 12.47 10.34 -7.01
C LEU A 72 13.47 9.20 -6.80
N PRO A 73 14.57 9.45 -6.05
CA PRO A 73 15.48 8.40 -5.64
C PRO A 73 14.74 7.32 -4.82
N MET A 74 15.11 6.05 -5.03
CA MET A 74 14.48 4.89 -4.37
C MET A 74 14.42 5.00 -2.83
N THR A 75 15.37 5.71 -2.21
CA THR A 75 15.39 5.99 -0.77
C THR A 75 14.19 6.82 -0.30
N LEU A 76 13.69 7.77 -1.09
CA LEU A 76 12.50 8.56 -0.73
C LEU A 76 11.21 7.75 -0.89
N VAL A 77 11.16 6.87 -1.89
CA VAL A 77 10.02 5.97 -2.11
C VAL A 77 9.89 4.97 -0.97
N SER A 78 11.00 4.41 -0.47
CA SER A 78 10.96 3.52 0.69
C SER A 78 10.57 4.25 1.97
N LEU A 79 10.97 5.53 2.12
CA LEU A 79 10.55 6.34 3.26
C LEU A 79 9.04 6.63 3.24
N TYR A 80 8.44 6.82 2.06
CA TYR A 80 7.01 7.08 1.90
C TYR A 80 6.12 6.02 2.57
N ALA A 81 6.50 4.74 2.47
CA ALA A 81 5.76 3.65 3.12
C ALA A 81 5.68 3.80 4.64
N TYR A 82 6.70 4.41 5.27
CA TYR A 82 6.73 4.68 6.72
C TYR A 82 6.05 5.97 7.11
N ILE A 83 5.95 6.93 6.18
CA ILE A 83 5.24 8.20 6.41
C ILE A 83 3.73 7.99 6.36
N ASN A 84 3.24 7.03 5.56
CA ASN A 84 1.80 6.82 5.35
C ASN A 84 1.00 6.64 6.66
N PRO A 85 1.40 5.80 7.64
CA PRO A 85 0.68 5.69 8.91
C PRO A 85 0.66 6.99 9.73
N ILE A 86 1.75 7.77 9.69
CA ILE A 86 1.84 9.05 10.40
C ILE A 86 0.85 10.05 9.79
N VAL A 87 0.82 10.15 8.46
CA VAL A 87 -0.12 11.02 7.75
C VAL A 87 -1.56 10.60 8.01
N ALA A 88 -1.86 9.29 8.00
CA ALA A 88 -3.19 8.78 8.31
C ALA A 88 -3.68 9.19 9.70
N VAL A 89 -2.82 9.09 10.73
CA VAL A 89 -3.14 9.53 12.11
C VAL A 89 -3.38 11.03 12.18
N VAL A 90 -2.52 11.83 11.55
CA VAL A 90 -2.64 13.30 11.57
C VAL A 90 -3.93 13.74 10.89
N LEU A 91 -4.26 13.16 9.72
CA LEU A 91 -5.50 13.45 9.01
C LEU A 91 -6.73 12.94 9.78
N GLY A 92 -6.65 11.79 10.44
CA GLY A 92 -7.73 11.28 11.30
C GLY A 92 -8.03 12.24 12.47
N TRP A 93 -6.99 12.74 13.14
CA TRP A 93 -7.14 13.74 14.19
C TRP A 93 -7.69 15.08 13.65
N LEU A 94 -7.17 15.56 12.52
CA LEU A 94 -7.49 16.88 11.99
C LEU A 94 -8.85 16.97 11.28
N ILE A 95 -9.19 15.94 10.48
CA ILE A 95 -10.39 15.94 9.62
C ILE A 95 -11.56 15.24 10.30
N LEU A 96 -11.29 14.17 11.05
CA LEU A 96 -12.31 13.34 11.68
C LEU A 96 -12.63 13.76 13.13
N ASP A 97 -11.93 14.79 13.65
CA ASP A 97 -12.04 15.32 15.02
C ASP A 97 -11.90 14.23 16.10
N GLU A 98 -11.11 13.19 15.81
CA GLU A 98 -10.90 12.09 16.74
C GLU A 98 -10.20 12.58 18.01
N LYS A 99 -10.88 12.52 19.15
CA LYS A 99 -10.26 12.85 20.43
C LYS A 99 -9.06 11.94 20.66
N LEU A 100 -7.89 12.56 20.85
CA LEU A 100 -6.63 11.88 21.19
C LEU A 100 -6.75 11.23 22.57
N ASN A 101 -7.37 10.06 22.61
CA ASN A 101 -7.55 9.26 23.79
C ASN A 101 -6.31 8.37 23.99
N LEU A 102 -6.12 7.84 25.19
CA LEU A 102 -4.96 7.00 25.55
C LEU A 102 -4.79 5.80 24.60
N ARG A 103 -5.89 5.27 24.07
CA ARG A 103 -5.89 4.20 23.06
C ARG A 103 -5.21 4.61 21.75
N MET A 104 -5.47 5.84 21.27
CA MET A 104 -4.85 6.38 20.06
C MET A 104 -3.35 6.59 20.29
N ALA A 105 -2.96 7.09 21.47
CA ALA A 105 -1.56 7.25 21.85
C ALA A 105 -0.81 5.91 21.85
N ILE A 106 -1.43 4.84 22.38
CA ILE A 106 -0.87 3.49 22.35
C ILE A 106 -0.76 2.97 20.91
N ALA A 107 -1.78 3.16 20.08
CA ALA A 107 -1.74 2.76 18.67
C ALA A 107 -0.60 3.45 17.91
N ILE A 108 -0.45 4.77 18.09
CA ILE A 108 0.65 5.55 17.51
C ILE A 108 2.01 5.01 17.98
N ALA A 109 2.16 4.76 19.28
CA ALA A 109 3.41 4.23 19.82
C ALA A 109 3.77 2.87 19.21
N ILE A 110 2.80 1.95 19.08
CA ILE A 110 2.99 0.64 18.45
C ILE A 110 3.41 0.80 16.99
N THR A 111 2.72 1.66 16.22
CA THR A 111 3.06 1.92 14.82
C THR A 111 4.47 2.49 14.66
N LEU A 112 4.87 3.45 15.50
CA LEU A 112 6.22 4.03 15.47
C LEU A 112 7.30 2.99 15.81
N VAL A 113 7.06 2.13 16.80
CA VAL A 113 7.97 1.03 17.15
C VAL A 113 8.09 0.04 15.98
N GLY A 114 6.96 -0.32 15.35
CA GLY A 114 6.97 -1.18 14.16
C GLY A 114 7.79 -0.59 13.02
N ILE A 115 7.59 0.69 12.71
CA ILE A 115 8.38 1.43 11.71
C ILE A 115 9.87 1.40 12.06
N TYR A 116 10.23 1.64 13.33
CA TYR A 116 11.62 1.62 13.79
C TYR A 116 12.30 0.26 13.58
N VAL A 117 11.61 -0.83 13.95
CA VAL A 117 12.13 -2.20 13.79
C VAL A 117 12.35 -2.53 12.32
N VAL A 118 11.40 -2.19 11.45
CA VAL A 118 11.51 -2.46 10.01
C VAL A 118 12.64 -1.63 9.38
N ASN A 119 12.76 -0.34 9.72
CA ASN A 119 13.81 0.52 9.20
C ASN A 119 15.21 0.00 9.60
N ARG A 120 15.40 -0.45 10.85
CA ARG A 120 16.65 -1.12 11.26
C ARG A 120 16.98 -2.32 10.37
N GLY A 121 15.99 -3.18 10.07
CA GLY A 121 16.16 -4.34 9.20
C GLY A 121 16.62 -3.98 7.78
N TYR A 122 16.07 -2.91 7.20
CA TYR A 122 16.46 -2.43 5.87
C TYR A 122 17.89 -1.89 5.82
N GLN A 123 18.32 -1.15 6.85
CA GLN A 123 19.69 -0.63 6.93
C GLN A 123 20.73 -1.75 6.99
N HIS A 124 20.42 -2.87 7.66
CA HIS A 124 21.32 -4.03 7.70
C HIS A 124 21.44 -4.77 6.35
N GLN A 125 20.41 -4.73 5.49
CA GLN A 125 20.45 -5.35 4.17
C GLN A 125 21.15 -4.49 3.12
N SER A 126 21.02 -3.17 3.18
CA SER A 126 21.69 -2.26 2.24
C SER A 126 23.22 -2.32 2.38
N VAL A 127 23.73 -2.35 3.62
CA VAL A 127 25.17 -2.44 3.92
C VAL A 127 25.79 -3.77 3.48
N ARG A 128 25.05 -4.88 3.65
CA ARG A 128 25.55 -6.22 3.27
C ARG A 128 25.64 -6.41 1.75
N LYS A 129 24.80 -5.71 0.97
CA LYS A 129 24.82 -5.81 -0.49
C LYS A 129 26.01 -5.09 -1.12
N THR A 130 26.51 -4.01 -0.52
CA THR A 130 27.70 -3.29 -0.99
C THR A 130 28.99 -4.08 -0.77
N MET A 131 29.07 -4.87 0.31
CA MET A 131 30.27 -5.64 0.67
C MET A 131 30.49 -6.92 -0.17
N SER A 132 29.43 -7.43 -0.84
CA SER A 132 29.49 -8.64 -1.67
C SER A 132 29.85 -8.37 -3.14
N THR A 133 29.77 -7.12 -3.60
CA THR A 133 30.06 -6.75 -5.01
C THR A 133 31.51 -6.29 -5.24
N SER A 134 32.32 -6.24 -4.18
CA SER A 134 33.72 -5.80 -4.20
C SER A 134 34.72 -6.95 -4.00
N THR A 135 34.32 -8.19 -4.28
CA THR A 135 35.19 -9.39 -4.26
C THR A 135 34.96 -10.15 -5.56
#